data_AF-A0A8T5PHK7-F1
#
_entry.id   AF-A0A8T5PHK7-F1
#
_cell.length_a   1.000
_cell.length_b   1.000
_cell.length_c   1.000
_cell.angle_alpha   90.00
_cell.angle_beta   90.00
_cell.angle_gamma   90.00
#
_symmetry.space_group_name_H-M   'P 1'
#
loop_
_entity.id
_entity.type
_entity.pdbx_description
1 polymer ?
#
loop_
_entity_poly.entity_id
_entity_poly.type
_entity_poly.pdbx_seq_one_letter_code
_entity_poly.pdbx_strand_id
1 'polypeptide(L)'
;MKGLELSLIAKALIAISLIFILLIILNQMYPNFVGEGICKFYNLVLALPLPQFLKPSMQECFEAQITSRVALESLEETTLLSYVINCWRKANEGKSGKSFICFEIFVKNPKTISEKEITDLLKSRKQCNYIQNNYLDLEKSSYDCGNENKIFWNATIGGRDLTIIIKYNALAHRIEVI
;
A
#
# COMPACT_ATOMS: atom_id res chain seq x y z
N MET A 1 -38.56 26.36 30.34
CA MET A 1 -38.18 25.56 29.16
C MET A 1 -36.80 25.94 28.60
N LYS A 2 -35.78 26.24 29.42
CA LYS A 2 -34.39 26.54 28.97
C LYS A 2 -33.41 25.36 29.11
N GLY A 3 -33.83 24.25 29.73
CA GLY A 3 -32.98 23.06 29.94
C GLY A 3 -32.91 22.10 28.76
N LEU A 4 -33.90 22.15 27.85
CA LEU A 4 -33.95 21.29 26.66
C LEU A 4 -32.85 21.67 25.65
N GLU A 5 -32.58 22.97 25.49
CA GLU A 5 -31.53 23.46 24.58
C GLU A 5 -30.12 23.14 25.09
N LEU A 6 -29.88 23.29 26.41
CA LEU A 6 -28.58 22.97 27.01
C LEU A 6 -28.26 21.47 26.94
N SER A 7 -29.28 20.61 27.14
CA SER A 7 -29.11 19.17 26.97
C SER A 7 -28.85 18.78 25.52
N LEU A 8 -29.43 19.49 24.55
CA LEU A 8 -29.22 19.22 23.13
C LEU A 8 -27.78 19.56 22.71
N ILE A 9 -27.27 20.71 23.17
CA ILE A 9 -25.88 21.14 22.92
C ILE A 9 -24.90 20.15 23.54
N ALA A 10 -25.13 19.73 24.78
CA ALA A 10 -24.27 18.75 25.45
C ALA A 10 -24.23 17.40 24.70
N LYS A 11 -25.39 16.91 24.24
CA LYS A 11 -25.46 15.67 23.45
C LYS A 11 -24.77 15.80 22.09
N ALA A 12 -24.88 16.96 21.44
CA ALA A 12 -24.20 17.22 20.17
C ALA A 12 -22.67 17.21 20.33
N LEU A 13 -22.14 17.84 21.38
CA LEU A 13 -20.70 17.83 21.68
C LEU A 13 -20.18 16.41 21.93
N ILE A 14 -20.90 15.62 22.74
CA ILE A 14 -20.52 14.22 23.00
C ILE A 14 -20.51 13.40 21.71
N ALA A 15 -21.51 13.57 20.84
CA ALA A 15 -21.57 12.87 19.57
C ALA A 15 -20.39 13.23 18.65
N ILE A 16 -20.02 14.52 18.58
CA ILE A 16 -18.85 14.97 17.82
C ILE A 16 -17.57 14.34 18.37
N SER A 17 -17.38 14.35 19.69
CA SER A 17 -16.21 13.74 20.34
C SER A 17 -16.10 12.24 20.05
N LEU A 18 -17.22 11.50 20.10
CA LEU A 18 -17.25 10.08 19.78
C LEU A 18 -16.88 9.79 18.32
N ILE A 19 -17.35 10.62 17.39
CA ILE A 19 -16.98 10.52 15.97
C ILE A 19 -15.47 10.75 15.80
N PHE A 20 -14.88 11.73 16.48
CA PHE A 20 -13.44 11.97 16.43
C PHE A 20 -12.63 10.80 16.98
N ILE A 21 -13.03 10.24 18.12
CA ILE A 21 -12.38 9.06 18.69
C ILE A 21 -12.46 7.87 17.73
N LEU A 22 -13.63 7.63 17.14
CA LEU A 22 -13.81 6.57 16.15
C LEU A 22 -12.90 6.78 14.93
N LEU A 23 -12.79 8.01 14.42
CA LEU A 23 -11.91 8.34 13.30
C LEU A 23 -10.43 8.13 13.65
N ILE A 24 -10.00 8.45 14.88
CA ILE A 24 -8.64 8.19 15.33
C ILE A 24 -8.35 6.69 15.37
N ILE A 25 -9.27 5.89 15.92
CA ILE A 25 -9.14 4.43 15.99
C ILE A 25 -9.11 3.84 14.57
N LEU A 26 -10.00 4.30 13.68
CA LEU A 26 -10.02 3.84 12.29
C LEU A 26 -8.74 4.22 11.54
N ASN A 27 -8.17 5.39 11.79
CA ASN A 27 -6.90 5.79 11.18
C ASN A 27 -5.69 5.02 11.76
N GLN A 28 -5.78 4.56 13.02
CA GLN A 28 -4.76 3.67 13.59
C GLN A 28 -4.83 2.26 13.00
N MET A 29 -6.04 1.74 12.75
CA MET A 29 -6.21 0.40 12.14
C MET A 29 -5.98 0.41 10.63
N TYR A 30 -6.35 1.49 9.95
CA TYR A 30 -6.21 1.69 8.52
C TYR A 30 -5.57 3.05 8.27
N PRO A 31 -4.23 3.14 8.23
CA PRO A 31 -3.57 4.41 7.99
C PRO A 31 -4.00 4.93 6.61
N ASN A 32 -4.45 6.17 6.53
CA ASN A 32 -5.05 6.79 5.33
C ASN A 32 -6.48 6.35 4.98
N PHE A 33 -7.25 5.75 5.90
CA PHE A 33 -8.66 5.37 5.70
C PHE A 33 -9.54 6.52 5.18
N VAL A 34 -9.34 7.72 5.74
CA VAL A 34 -10.11 8.91 5.37
C VAL A 34 -9.45 9.68 4.21
N GLY A 35 -8.39 9.14 3.61
CA GLY A 35 -7.50 9.85 2.71
C GLY A 35 -8.23 10.60 1.59
N GLU A 36 -9.17 9.97 0.88
CA GLU A 36 -9.87 10.70 -0.20
C GLU A 36 -10.86 11.76 0.31
N GLY A 37 -11.57 11.50 1.41
CA GLY A 37 -12.54 12.43 2.00
C GLY A 37 -11.86 13.63 2.68
N ILE A 38 -10.79 13.38 3.44
CA ILE A 38 -9.95 14.43 4.02
C ILE A 38 -9.25 15.21 2.92
N CYS A 39 -8.75 14.60 1.84
CA CYS A 39 -8.13 15.36 0.77
C CYS A 39 -9.13 16.24 0.00
N LYS A 40 -10.37 15.79 -0.19
CA LYS A 40 -11.45 16.64 -0.73
C LYS A 40 -11.79 17.80 0.20
N PHE A 41 -11.94 17.52 1.50
CA PHE A 41 -12.17 18.56 2.51
C PHE A 41 -10.99 19.53 2.61
N TYR A 42 -9.77 19.03 2.56
CA TYR A 42 -8.54 19.81 2.57
C TYR A 42 -8.42 20.70 1.33
N ASN A 43 -8.74 20.20 0.13
CA ASN A 43 -8.83 21.03 -1.07
C ASN A 43 -9.89 22.14 -0.93
N LEU A 44 -10.99 21.85 -0.24
CA LEU A 44 -12.02 22.85 0.07
C LEU A 44 -11.52 23.89 1.09
N VAL A 45 -10.77 23.48 2.11
CA VAL A 45 -10.12 24.39 3.08
C VAL A 45 -9.03 25.22 2.41
N LEU A 46 -8.28 24.68 1.45
CA LEU A 46 -7.27 25.40 0.69
C LEU A 46 -7.86 26.48 -0.24
N ALA A 47 -9.12 26.32 -0.66
CA ALA A 47 -9.85 27.32 -1.43
C ALA A 47 -10.26 28.54 -0.59
N LEU A 48 -10.19 28.45 0.75
CA LEU A 48 -10.35 29.62 1.61
C LEU A 48 -9.13 30.53 1.51
N PRO A 49 -9.31 31.86 1.61
CA PRO A 49 -8.22 32.84 1.53
C PRO A 49 -7.43 32.89 2.85
N LEU A 50 -6.88 31.74 3.26
CA LEU A 50 -6.03 31.62 4.44
C LEU A 50 -4.58 32.02 4.08
N PRO A 51 -3.89 32.77 4.95
CA PRO A 51 -2.48 33.07 4.77
C PRO A 51 -1.63 31.80 4.83
N GLN A 52 -0.52 31.77 4.08
CA GLN A 52 0.26 30.55 3.81
C GLN A 52 0.73 29.81 5.07
N PHE A 53 1.03 30.52 6.15
CA PHE A 53 1.48 29.94 7.42
C PHE A 53 0.39 29.21 8.22
N LEU A 54 -0.89 29.38 7.88
CA LEU A 54 -2.02 28.66 8.49
C LEU A 54 -2.50 27.49 7.63
N LYS A 55 -1.91 27.27 6.44
CA LYS A 55 -2.27 26.14 5.59
C LYS A 55 -1.56 24.89 6.10
N PRO A 56 -2.28 23.87 6.61
CA PRO A 56 -1.64 22.63 7.01
C PRO A 56 -1.03 21.96 5.77
N SER A 57 0.20 21.47 5.83
CA SER A 57 0.81 20.74 4.72
C SER A 57 0.38 19.28 4.78
N MET A 58 -0.50 18.83 3.87
CA MET A 58 -0.79 17.40 3.66
C MET A 58 -0.14 16.91 2.38
N GLN A 59 1.10 16.42 2.48
CA GLN A 59 1.86 15.88 1.34
C GLN A 59 1.18 14.61 0.76
N GLU A 60 0.54 13.82 1.62
CA GLU A 60 -0.16 12.58 1.28
C GLU A 60 -1.41 12.80 0.39
N CYS A 61 -1.91 14.03 0.28
CA CYS A 61 -3.07 14.37 -0.55
C CYS A 61 -2.74 14.65 -2.02
N PHE A 62 -1.47 14.90 -2.33
CA PHE A 62 -1.03 15.29 -3.68
C PHE A 62 -0.19 14.23 -4.38
N GLU A 63 0.23 13.17 -3.68
CA GLU A 63 0.90 12.05 -4.33
C GLU A 63 -0.13 11.16 -5.03
N ALA A 64 -0.50 11.56 -6.26
CA ALA A 64 -0.96 10.60 -7.24
C ALA A 64 0.13 9.52 -7.33
N GLN A 65 -0.18 8.29 -6.91
CA GLN A 65 0.78 7.20 -6.97
C GLN A 65 1.01 6.87 -8.45
N ILE A 66 2.06 7.46 -9.02
CA ILE A 66 2.41 7.30 -10.43
C ILE A 66 2.87 5.85 -10.64
N THR A 67 2.08 5.12 -11.43
CA THR A 67 2.47 3.80 -11.92
C THR A 67 3.69 3.94 -12.83
N SER A 68 4.78 3.27 -12.46
CA SER A 68 6.03 3.32 -13.20
C SER A 68 6.04 2.22 -14.27
N ARG A 69 6.02 2.61 -15.54
CA ARG A 69 6.11 1.67 -16.68
C ARG A 69 7.56 1.45 -17.06
N VAL A 70 8.00 0.21 -17.14
CA VAL A 70 9.38 -0.16 -17.48
C VAL A 70 9.38 -1.19 -18.59
N ALA A 71 10.19 -0.99 -19.62
CA ALA A 71 10.46 -1.99 -20.64
C ALA A 71 11.86 -2.57 -20.42
N LEU A 72 11.97 -3.89 -20.30
CA LEU A 72 13.21 -4.62 -20.12
C LEU A 72 13.39 -5.64 -21.25
N GLU A 73 14.62 -5.80 -21.72
CA GLU A 73 14.94 -6.83 -22.72
C GLU A 73 14.96 -8.22 -22.08
N SER A 74 15.54 -8.32 -20.89
CA SER A 74 15.58 -9.52 -20.07
C SER A 74 15.28 -9.18 -18.60
N LEU A 75 14.71 -10.14 -17.88
CA LEU A 75 14.39 -9.99 -16.47
C LEU A 75 15.20 -11.01 -15.66
N GLU A 76 15.98 -10.51 -14.72
CA GLU A 76 16.69 -11.30 -13.72
C GLU A 76 15.91 -11.36 -12.40
N GLU A 77 16.14 -12.41 -11.61
CA GLU A 77 15.48 -12.61 -10.32
C GLU A 77 15.79 -11.45 -9.35
N THR A 78 17.03 -10.94 -9.40
CA THR A 78 17.48 -9.84 -8.54
C THR A 78 16.79 -8.52 -8.87
N THR A 79 16.57 -8.27 -10.17
CA THR A 79 15.86 -7.09 -10.68
C THR A 79 14.40 -7.14 -10.27
N LEU A 80 13.73 -8.29 -10.45
CA LEU A 80 12.34 -8.46 -10.04
C LEU A 80 12.17 -8.25 -8.54
N LEU A 81 13.03 -8.85 -7.72
CA LEU A 81 13.02 -8.66 -6.28
C LEU A 81 13.17 -7.18 -5.89
N SER A 82 14.02 -6.43 -6.60
CA SER A 82 14.20 -5.00 -6.33
C SER A 82 12.90 -4.21 -6.57
N TYR A 83 12.11 -4.56 -7.59
CA TYR A 83 10.82 -3.91 -7.85
C TYR A 83 9.79 -4.26 -6.78
N VAL A 84 9.75 -5.52 -6.32
CA VAL A 84 8.88 -5.95 -5.22
C VAL A 84 9.20 -5.16 -3.95
N ILE A 85 10.48 -5.07 -3.56
CA ILE A 85 10.92 -4.29 -2.39
C ILE A 85 10.61 -2.80 -2.56
N ASN A 86 10.85 -2.25 -3.75
CA ASN A 86 10.53 -0.85 -4.03
C ASN A 86 9.02 -0.59 -3.94
N CYS A 87 8.18 -1.54 -4.36
CA CYS A 87 6.74 -1.45 -4.21
C CYS A 87 6.33 -1.49 -2.73
N TRP A 88 6.95 -2.37 -1.92
CA TRP A 88 6.73 -2.42 -0.47
C TRP A 88 7.05 -1.08 0.21
N ARG A 89 8.17 -0.48 -0.19
CA ARG A 89 8.61 0.83 0.29
C ARG A 89 7.64 1.94 -0.14
N LYS A 90 7.19 1.95 -1.40
CA LYS A 90 6.14 2.87 -1.89
C LYS A 90 4.84 2.71 -1.10
N ALA A 91 4.53 1.51 -0.64
CA ALA A 91 3.36 1.21 0.19
C ALA A 91 3.54 1.56 1.68
N ASN A 92 4.63 2.24 2.04
CA ASN A 92 4.99 2.55 3.41
C ASN A 92 4.98 1.29 4.30
N GLU A 93 5.55 0.20 3.80
CA GLU A 93 5.68 -1.08 4.52
C GLU A 93 4.31 -1.67 4.94
N GLY A 94 3.34 -1.60 4.04
CA GLY A 94 1.99 -2.12 4.29
C GLY A 94 1.07 -1.19 5.07
N LYS A 95 1.50 0.05 5.33
CA LYS A 95 0.70 1.08 6.01
C LYS A 95 -0.13 1.92 5.05
N SER A 96 0.06 1.80 3.74
CA SER A 96 -0.78 2.52 2.79
C SER A 96 -2.23 2.02 2.85
N GLY A 97 -3.19 2.92 3.03
CA GLY A 97 -4.63 2.62 3.06
C GLY A 97 -5.28 2.53 1.68
N LYS A 98 -4.53 2.69 0.60
CA LYS A 98 -5.04 2.58 -0.78
C LYS A 98 -4.25 1.53 -1.56
N SER A 99 -4.95 0.78 -2.39
CA SER A 99 -4.34 -0.15 -3.34
C SER A 99 -3.89 0.61 -4.59
N PHE A 100 -2.74 0.25 -5.13
CA PHE A 100 -2.18 0.92 -6.32
C PHE A 100 -1.17 0.03 -7.04
N ILE A 101 -1.00 0.30 -8.33
CA ILE A 101 0.00 -0.38 -9.16
C ILE A 101 1.32 0.36 -9.02
N CYS A 102 2.33 -0.31 -8.48
CA CYS A 102 3.66 0.23 -8.31
C CYS A 102 4.44 0.26 -9.63
N PHE A 103 4.38 -0.86 -10.37
CA PHE A 103 5.13 -1.08 -11.60
C PHE A 103 4.33 -1.91 -12.61
N GLU A 104 4.46 -1.53 -13.88
CA GLU A 104 4.07 -2.34 -15.04
C GLU A 104 5.36 -2.63 -15.83
N ILE A 105 5.82 -3.87 -15.83
CA ILE A 105 7.10 -4.27 -16.41
C ILE A 105 6.83 -5.09 -17.66
N PHE A 106 7.26 -4.60 -18.81
CA PHE A 106 7.16 -5.28 -20.10
C PHE A 106 8.50 -5.98 -20.39
N VAL A 107 8.49 -7.30 -20.55
CA VAL A 107 9.68 -8.11 -20.78
C VAL A 107 9.56 -8.88 -22.09
N LYS A 108 10.47 -8.65 -23.03
CA LYS A 108 10.45 -9.36 -24.32
C LYS A 108 10.81 -10.84 -24.18
N ASN A 109 11.93 -11.13 -23.50
CA ASN A 109 12.44 -12.47 -23.31
C ASN A 109 12.66 -12.77 -21.82
N PRO A 110 11.60 -13.02 -21.04
CA PRO A 110 11.75 -13.35 -19.64
C PRO A 110 12.39 -14.73 -19.47
N LYS A 111 13.41 -14.80 -18.60
CA LYS A 111 13.83 -16.08 -18.02
C LYS A 111 12.66 -16.61 -17.18
N THR A 112 12.52 -17.94 -17.09
CA THR A 112 11.54 -18.53 -16.16
C THR A 112 12.00 -18.25 -14.73
N ILE A 113 11.18 -17.54 -13.96
CA ILE A 113 11.46 -17.18 -12.57
C ILE A 113 10.34 -17.76 -11.70
N SER A 114 10.72 -18.56 -10.72
CA SER A 114 9.83 -19.12 -9.72
C SER A 114 9.73 -18.22 -8.48
N GLU A 115 8.60 -18.30 -7.79
CA GLU A 115 8.40 -17.63 -6.51
C GLU A 115 9.46 -18.07 -5.47
N LYS A 116 9.81 -19.36 -5.50
CA LYS A 116 10.84 -19.93 -4.64
C LYS A 116 12.19 -19.22 -4.81
N GLU A 117 12.65 -18.99 -6.05
CA GLU A 117 13.92 -18.29 -6.31
C GLU A 117 13.94 -16.88 -5.73
N ILE A 118 12.81 -16.16 -5.82
CA ILE A 118 12.68 -14.82 -5.24
C ILE A 118 12.67 -14.86 -3.71
N THR A 119 12.00 -15.85 -3.14
CA THR A 119 11.95 -16.05 -1.68
C THR A 119 13.31 -16.48 -1.12
N ASP A 120 14.06 -17.30 -1.86
CA ASP A 120 15.45 -17.65 -1.56
C ASP A 120 16.38 -16.44 -1.59
N LEU A 121 16.19 -15.55 -2.56
CA LEU A 121 16.91 -14.27 -2.64
C LEU A 121 16.57 -13.34 -1.46
N LEU A 122 15.31 -13.28 -1.04
CA LEU A 122 14.91 -12.54 0.17
C LEU A 122 15.61 -13.08 1.42
N LYS A 123 15.65 -14.40 1.57
CA LYS A 123 16.30 -15.07 2.71
C LYS A 123 17.80 -14.84 2.72
N SER A 124 18.48 -15.07 1.59
CA SER A 124 19.92 -14.87 1.47
C SER A 124 20.35 -13.42 1.73
N ARG A 125 19.51 -12.44 1.38
CA ARG A 125 19.74 -11.01 1.65
C ARG A 125 19.29 -10.54 3.04
N LYS A 126 18.80 -11.45 3.89
CA LYS A 126 18.25 -11.15 5.23
C LYS A 126 17.11 -10.14 5.20
N GLN A 127 16.32 -10.13 4.13
CA GLN A 127 15.20 -9.20 3.93
C GLN A 127 13.85 -9.75 4.40
N CYS A 128 13.79 -11.00 4.88
CA CYS A 128 12.57 -11.60 5.43
C CYS A 128 11.96 -10.79 6.60
N ASN A 129 12.78 -10.08 7.38
CA ASN A 129 12.26 -9.21 8.46
C ASN A 129 11.57 -7.95 7.91
N TYR A 130 11.92 -7.52 6.70
CA TYR A 130 11.39 -6.33 6.06
C TYR A 130 10.11 -6.63 5.28
N ILE A 131 10.13 -7.73 4.53
CA ILE A 131 8.97 -8.26 3.82
C ILE A 131 8.94 -9.78 4.00
N GLN A 132 7.92 -10.25 4.72
CA GLN A 132 7.78 -11.66 5.07
C GLN A 132 7.12 -12.44 3.93
N ASN A 133 7.60 -13.65 3.67
CA ASN A 133 6.94 -14.59 2.76
C ASN A 133 6.99 -16.01 3.32
N ASN A 134 6.01 -16.36 4.15
CA ASN A 134 5.97 -17.66 4.83
C ASN A 134 5.26 -18.78 4.04
N TYR A 135 4.76 -18.49 2.84
CA TYR A 135 3.97 -19.45 2.06
C TYR A 135 4.21 -19.22 0.58
N LEU A 136 4.67 -20.26 -0.13
CA LEU A 136 4.82 -20.22 -1.57
C LEU A 136 3.45 -20.48 -2.21
N ASP A 137 2.85 -19.45 -2.79
CA ASP A 137 1.50 -19.50 -3.36
C ASP A 137 1.40 -20.43 -4.58
N LEU A 138 2.44 -20.44 -5.43
CA LEU A 138 2.48 -21.28 -6.64
C LEU A 138 2.67 -22.76 -6.31
N GLU A 139 3.59 -23.07 -5.38
CA GLU A 139 3.91 -24.44 -4.95
C GLU A 139 2.99 -24.98 -3.84
N LYS A 140 2.18 -24.11 -3.23
CA LYS A 140 1.26 -24.41 -2.11
C LYS A 140 1.97 -25.04 -0.91
N SER A 141 3.13 -24.51 -0.55
CA SER A 141 3.95 -25.03 0.54
C SER A 141 4.44 -23.93 1.47
N SER A 142 4.51 -24.20 2.77
CA SER A 142 5.09 -23.28 3.75
C SER A 142 6.58 -23.06 3.49
N TYR A 143 7.05 -21.84 3.77
CA TYR A 143 8.43 -21.43 3.61
C TYR A 143 8.96 -20.68 4.83
N ASP A 144 10.25 -20.82 5.10
CA ASP A 144 10.90 -20.21 6.26
C ASP A 144 11.47 -18.83 5.92
N CYS A 145 10.58 -17.83 5.81
CA CYS A 145 10.89 -16.41 5.62
C CYS A 145 9.86 -15.51 6.35
N GLY A 146 9.77 -15.65 7.66
CA GLY A 146 8.86 -14.87 8.52
C GLY A 146 7.58 -15.61 8.90
N ASN A 147 6.62 -14.90 9.49
CA ASN A 147 5.38 -15.47 10.04
C ASN A 147 4.13 -15.11 9.23
N GLU A 148 4.25 -14.17 8.29
CA GLU A 148 3.16 -13.68 7.46
C GLU A 148 3.49 -13.83 5.97
N ASN A 149 2.47 -13.97 5.13
CA ASN A 149 2.63 -13.92 3.68
C ASN A 149 2.32 -12.49 3.18
N LYS A 150 3.36 -11.71 2.87
CA LYS A 150 3.24 -10.35 2.32
C LYS A 150 3.46 -10.27 0.82
N ILE A 151 3.73 -11.39 0.14
CA ILE A 151 3.98 -11.42 -1.29
C ILE A 151 3.11 -12.51 -1.89
N PHE A 152 2.06 -12.10 -2.60
CA PHE A 152 1.16 -13.00 -3.27
C PHE A 152 1.52 -13.17 -4.74
N TRP A 153 1.65 -14.41 -5.19
CA TRP A 153 1.95 -14.74 -6.57
C TRP A 153 0.73 -15.33 -7.29
N ASN A 154 0.37 -14.76 -8.43
CA ASN A 154 -0.76 -15.24 -9.23
C ASN A 154 -0.33 -16.11 -10.42
N ALA A 155 0.89 -15.93 -10.91
CA ALA A 155 1.39 -16.64 -12.08
C ALA A 155 2.91 -16.88 -12.00
N THR A 156 3.36 -17.99 -12.61
CA THR A 156 4.77 -18.21 -12.91
C THR A 156 5.23 -17.25 -14.00
N ILE A 157 6.39 -16.63 -13.81
CA ILE A 157 6.97 -15.74 -14.81
C ILE A 157 7.72 -16.58 -15.84
N GLY A 158 7.31 -16.51 -17.10
CA GLY A 158 7.96 -17.18 -18.21
C GLY A 158 7.19 -17.02 -19.52
N GLY A 159 7.84 -17.26 -20.66
CA GLY A 159 7.23 -17.18 -21.99
C GLY A 159 7.91 -16.15 -22.90
N ARG A 160 7.13 -15.56 -23.83
CA ARG A 160 7.57 -14.46 -24.71
C ARG A 160 6.62 -13.28 -24.52
N ASP A 161 7.17 -12.07 -24.56
CA ASP A 161 6.42 -10.81 -24.46
C ASP A 161 5.45 -10.77 -23.26
N LEU A 162 6.02 -10.86 -22.05
CA LEU A 162 5.27 -10.89 -20.79
C LEU A 162 5.12 -9.48 -20.22
N THR A 163 3.94 -9.18 -19.68
CA THR A 163 3.73 -7.99 -18.83
C THR A 163 3.54 -8.45 -17.39
N ILE A 164 4.40 -7.96 -16.49
CA ILE A 164 4.32 -8.25 -15.06
C ILE A 164 3.80 -7.00 -14.36
N ILE A 165 2.74 -7.17 -13.58
CA ILE A 165 2.12 -6.10 -12.80
C ILE A 165 2.46 -6.34 -11.33
N ILE A 166 3.16 -5.38 -10.74
CA ILE A 166 3.46 -5.38 -9.30
C ILE A 166 2.58 -4.32 -8.67
N LYS A 167 1.63 -4.76 -7.85
CA LYS A 167 0.68 -3.88 -7.17
C LYS A 167 0.68 -4.13 -5.67
N TYR A 168 0.37 -3.09 -4.91
CA TYR A 168 0.09 -3.21 -3.49
C TYR A 168 -1.42 -3.30 -3.26
N ASN A 169 -1.84 -4.27 -2.44
CA ASN A 169 -3.23 -4.44 -2.02
C ASN A 169 -3.37 -4.02 -0.57
N ALA A 170 -4.03 -2.87 -0.34
CA ALA A 170 -4.24 -2.33 1.00
C ALA A 170 -5.18 -3.18 1.86
N LEU A 171 -6.16 -3.85 1.25
CA LEU A 171 -7.12 -4.67 1.99
C LEU A 171 -6.47 -5.94 2.55
N ALA A 172 -5.55 -6.53 1.79
CA ALA A 172 -4.82 -7.72 2.19
C ALA A 172 -3.44 -7.42 2.82
N HIS A 173 -3.05 -6.13 2.92
CA HIS A 173 -1.74 -5.67 3.39
C HIS A 173 -0.55 -6.45 2.79
N ARG A 174 -0.56 -6.64 1.47
CA ARG A 174 0.44 -7.46 0.75
C ARG A 174 0.72 -6.93 -0.65
N ILE A 175 1.83 -7.35 -1.23
CA ILE A 175 2.16 -7.14 -2.65
C ILE A 175 1.57 -8.28 -3.45
N GLU A 176 1.04 -7.98 -4.64
CA GLU A 176 0.59 -8.98 -5.60
C GLU A 176 1.45 -8.86 -6.86
N VAL A 177 2.04 -9.97 -7.27
CA VAL A 177 2.78 -10.14 -8.53
C VAL A 177 1.90 -10.92 -9.49
N ILE A 178 1.46 -10.23 -10.55
CA ILE A 178 0.49 -10.72 -11.55
C ILE A 178 1.13 -10.76 -12.93
#